data_AF-A0A7X6MJZ0-F1
#
_entry.id   AF-A0A7X6MJZ0-F1
#
_cell.length_a   1.000
_cell.length_b   1.000
_cell.length_c   1.000
_cell.angle_alpha   90.00
_cell.angle_beta   90.00
_cell.angle_gamma   90.00
#
_symmetry.space_group_name_H-M   'P 1'
#
loop_
_entity.id
_entity.type
_entity.pdbx_description
1 polymer ?
#
loop_
_entity_poly.entity_id
_entity_poly.type
_entity_poly.pdbx_seq_one_letter_code
_entity_poly.pdbx_strand_id
1 'polypeptide(L)'
;MSYPNNPPEGPYGQGQQPGQDSGGYPSQHGHPTGGQPGYQQGGYPPPPGQPGGYPGQSGYQDPSGGYPGQPGYEQTGGYQSPYGYGQPPHGAYGPSSATTGQPSAEERQMAMFAHVGGGILGWILPLIIFLVKKDESPFVRNQAAQALNFQLLIMIGYVVSSILMIVIIGFLTWFICWVAAIVLGVIGGVAANRGEWYRYPFNVSWVK
;
A
#
# COMPACT_ATOMS: atom_id res chain seq x y z
N MET A 1 22.07 -50.67 -28.20
CA MET A 1 21.29 -49.77 -27.33
C MET A 1 20.03 -50.50 -26.91
N SER A 2 19.90 -50.85 -25.63
CA SER A 2 18.66 -51.13 -24.88
C SER A 2 19.05 -51.69 -23.51
N TYR A 3 18.68 -51.01 -22.43
CA TYR A 3 18.64 -51.59 -21.10
C TYR A 3 17.30 -52.31 -20.92
N PRO A 4 17.27 -53.45 -20.23
CA PRO A 4 16.09 -53.89 -19.51
C PRO A 4 16.25 -53.66 -18.01
N ASN A 5 15.17 -53.11 -17.46
CA ASN A 5 14.86 -52.86 -16.07
C ASN A 5 14.11 -54.09 -15.50
N ASN A 6 14.56 -54.67 -14.38
CA ASN A 6 13.69 -54.98 -13.23
C ASN A 6 14.46 -55.51 -12.00
N PRO A 7 13.88 -55.34 -10.78
CA PRO A 7 14.55 -55.48 -9.49
C PRO A 7 14.43 -56.89 -8.85
N PRO A 8 15.21 -57.20 -7.79
CA PRO A 8 15.03 -58.42 -7.00
C PRO A 8 13.97 -58.27 -5.89
N GLU A 9 13.16 -59.32 -5.72
CA GLU A 9 12.15 -59.50 -4.67
C GLU A 9 12.73 -60.11 -3.37
N GLY A 10 12.26 -59.59 -2.22
CA GLY A 10 11.97 -60.35 -0.99
C GLY A 10 13.05 -60.46 0.11
N PRO A 11 12.71 -60.93 1.35
CA PRO A 11 11.35 -61.08 1.89
C PRO A 11 11.14 -60.95 3.44
N TYR A 12 9.86 -60.82 3.83
CA TYR A 12 9.19 -61.10 5.12
C TYR A 12 9.50 -60.27 6.40
N GLY A 13 8.44 -59.62 6.90
CA GLY A 13 8.34 -59.07 8.26
C GLY A 13 6.94 -58.51 8.55
N GLN A 14 5.97 -59.42 8.78
CA GLN A 14 4.63 -59.10 9.28
C GLN A 14 4.68 -58.67 10.75
N GLY A 15 3.87 -57.69 11.16
CA GLY A 15 3.73 -57.28 12.57
C GLY A 15 2.72 -56.15 12.83
N GLN A 16 1.44 -56.45 12.62
CA GLN A 16 0.22 -55.95 13.28
C GLN A 16 0.22 -54.61 14.08
N GLN A 17 -0.60 -53.66 13.59
CA GLN A 17 -1.39 -52.70 14.39
C GLN A 17 -2.63 -53.41 14.97
N PRO A 18 -3.15 -53.06 16.16
CA PRO A 18 -4.17 -52.01 16.22
C PRO A 18 -4.24 -51.20 17.54
N GLY A 19 -4.78 -49.99 17.48
CA GLY A 19 -5.10 -49.17 18.65
C GLY A 19 -5.54 -47.77 18.26
N GLN A 20 -6.78 -47.66 17.78
CA GLN A 20 -7.51 -46.40 17.64
C GLN A 20 -7.80 -45.85 19.03
N ASP A 21 -7.44 -44.59 19.28
CA ASP A 21 -8.27 -43.80 20.19
C ASP A 21 -8.35 -42.35 19.73
N SER A 22 -9.60 -41.93 19.56
CA SER A 22 -10.05 -40.68 19.00
C SER A 22 -10.62 -39.81 20.11
N GLY A 23 -9.97 -38.71 20.42
CA GLY A 23 -10.52 -37.61 21.21
C GLY A 23 -9.91 -36.32 20.68
N GLY A 24 -10.65 -35.36 20.14
CA GLY A 24 -11.89 -34.81 20.67
C GLY A 24 -11.56 -33.40 21.13
N TYR A 25 -11.77 -32.42 20.25
CA TYR A 25 -11.55 -30.99 20.53
C TYR A 25 -12.40 -30.55 21.72
N PRO A 26 -11.85 -29.86 22.73
CA PRO A 26 -12.68 -29.17 23.70
C PRO A 26 -13.16 -27.83 23.13
N SER A 27 -14.48 -27.72 23.09
CA SER A 27 -15.27 -26.57 22.67
C SER A 27 -15.08 -25.32 23.55
N GLN A 28 -15.10 -24.18 22.86
CA GLN A 28 -15.62 -22.87 23.26
C GLN A 28 -16.16 -22.76 24.70
N HIS A 29 -15.46 -21.99 25.52
CA HIS A 29 -16.03 -21.38 26.72
C HIS A 29 -16.44 -19.95 26.41
N GLY A 30 -17.69 -19.64 26.73
CA GLY A 30 -18.40 -18.42 26.36
C GLY A 30 -17.84 -17.17 27.01
N HIS A 31 -17.84 -16.08 26.23
CA HIS A 31 -17.72 -14.73 26.75
C HIS A 31 -19.12 -14.18 27.05
N PRO A 32 -19.34 -13.56 28.24
CA PRO A 32 -20.61 -12.97 28.58
C PRO A 32 -20.90 -11.72 27.73
N THR A 33 -22.12 -11.70 27.20
CA THR A 33 -22.73 -10.63 26.42
C THR A 33 -23.00 -9.42 27.31
N GLY A 34 -22.12 -8.42 27.26
CA GLY A 34 -22.36 -7.11 27.84
C GLY A 34 -23.07 -6.22 26.83
N GLY A 35 -24.35 -5.92 27.06
CA GLY A 35 -25.15 -5.01 26.24
C GLY A 35 -24.62 -3.58 26.33
N GLN A 36 -24.33 -2.97 25.17
CA GLN A 36 -24.18 -1.52 25.05
C GLN A 36 -25.57 -0.89 24.82
N PRO A 37 -25.96 0.17 25.56
CA PRO A 37 -27.19 0.91 25.30
C PRO A 37 -27.14 1.58 23.93
N GLY A 38 -28.11 1.26 23.07
CA GLY A 38 -28.31 1.91 21.79
C GLY A 38 -28.66 3.38 21.97
N TYR A 39 -27.83 4.27 21.44
CA TYR A 39 -28.20 5.67 21.19
C TYR A 39 -29.20 5.69 20.03
N GLN A 40 -30.46 5.95 20.36
CA GLN A 40 -31.51 6.27 19.39
C GLN A 40 -31.12 7.57 18.68
N GLN A 41 -30.71 7.46 17.42
CA GLN A 41 -30.47 8.61 16.56
C GLN A 41 -31.83 9.16 16.12
N GLY A 42 -32.19 10.34 16.64
CA GLY A 42 -33.44 11.03 16.34
C GLY A 42 -33.57 11.31 14.84
N GLY A 43 -34.65 10.81 14.25
CA GLY A 43 -35.02 11.07 12.87
C GLY A 43 -35.40 12.53 12.65
N TYR A 44 -34.86 13.14 11.61
CA TYR A 44 -35.35 14.41 11.10
C TYR A 44 -36.66 14.17 10.33
N PRO A 45 -37.70 15.01 10.51
CA PRO A 45 -38.94 14.90 9.74
C PRO A 45 -38.72 15.28 8.27
N PRO A 46 -39.39 14.62 7.31
CA PRO A 46 -39.35 15.03 5.91
C PRO A 46 -40.08 16.38 5.71
N PRO A 47 -39.63 17.24 4.78
CA PRO A 47 -40.28 18.52 4.50
C PRO A 47 -41.66 18.33 3.81
N PRO A 48 -42.63 19.25 4.03
CA PRO A 48 -43.99 19.15 3.48
C PRO A 48 -44.04 19.38 1.97
N GLY A 49 -44.96 18.67 1.31
CA GLY A 49 -45.05 18.51 -0.13
C GLY A 49 -45.41 19.74 -0.97
N GLN A 50 -45.26 19.57 -2.28
CA GLN A 50 -45.90 20.38 -3.32
C GLN A 50 -46.72 19.49 -4.27
N PRO A 51 -47.84 19.99 -4.84
CA PRO A 51 -48.87 19.16 -5.47
C PRO A 51 -48.83 19.20 -7.01
N GLY A 52 -49.30 18.10 -7.64
CA GLY A 52 -49.68 17.99 -9.05
C GLY A 52 -48.82 16.97 -9.82
N GLY A 53 -49.31 15.91 -10.45
CA GLY A 53 -50.66 15.51 -10.83
C GLY A 53 -50.73 15.29 -12.34
N TYR A 54 -50.59 14.05 -12.82
CA TYR A 54 -51.09 13.57 -14.13
C TYR A 54 -51.35 12.05 -14.06
N PRO A 55 -52.46 11.52 -14.63
CA PRO A 55 -52.88 10.11 -14.46
C PRO A 55 -52.60 9.22 -15.69
N GLY A 56 -52.62 7.90 -15.45
CA GLY A 56 -52.62 6.81 -16.46
C GLY A 56 -51.34 5.97 -16.38
N GLN A 57 -51.35 4.63 -16.39
CA GLN A 57 -52.30 3.67 -16.90
C GLN A 57 -51.98 2.28 -16.31
N SER A 58 -53.03 1.51 -16.03
CA SER A 58 -53.03 0.17 -15.44
C SER A 58 -52.52 -0.91 -16.41
N GLY A 59 -51.83 -1.94 -15.89
CA GLY A 59 -51.76 -3.23 -16.59
C GLY A 59 -50.61 -4.18 -16.22
N TYR A 60 -51.02 -5.36 -15.73
CA TYR A 60 -50.32 -6.66 -15.67
C TYR A 60 -49.44 -7.01 -14.45
N GLN A 61 -49.98 -7.97 -13.69
CA GLN A 61 -49.32 -8.79 -12.68
C GLN A 61 -48.59 -9.96 -13.36
N ASP A 62 -47.36 -10.26 -12.91
CA ASP A 62 -46.66 -11.54 -13.11
C ASP A 62 -45.99 -11.94 -11.77
N PRO A 63 -46.17 -13.18 -11.25
CA PRO A 63 -45.62 -13.60 -9.98
C PRO A 63 -44.37 -14.48 -10.13
N SER A 64 -43.17 -13.93 -9.92
CA SER A 64 -41.96 -14.74 -9.62
C SER A 64 -40.86 -13.91 -8.94
N GLY A 65 -41.10 -13.52 -7.67
CA GLY A 65 -40.14 -12.78 -6.85
C GLY A 65 -39.28 -13.69 -5.97
N GLY A 66 -38.09 -14.04 -6.47
CA GLY A 66 -36.98 -14.54 -5.66
C GLY A 66 -36.41 -13.44 -4.74
N TYR A 67 -35.75 -13.87 -3.66
CA TYR A 67 -35.13 -13.07 -2.61
C TYR A 67 -34.39 -11.81 -3.12
N PRO A 68 -34.58 -10.62 -2.51
CA PRO A 68 -33.75 -9.47 -2.82
C PRO A 68 -32.35 -9.62 -2.20
N GLY A 69 -31.34 -9.66 -3.08
CA GLY A 69 -29.94 -9.45 -2.75
C GLY A 69 -29.64 -8.00 -2.39
N GLN A 70 -28.55 -7.81 -1.64
CA GLN A 70 -28.03 -6.53 -1.17
C GLN A 70 -27.73 -5.55 -2.33
N PRO A 71 -27.95 -4.23 -2.17
CA PRO A 71 -27.53 -3.25 -3.17
C PRO A 71 -26.00 -3.18 -3.26
N GLY A 72 -25.48 -3.61 -4.42
CA GLY A 72 -24.14 -3.28 -4.87
C GLY A 72 -24.04 -1.80 -5.19
N TYR A 73 -22.91 -1.19 -4.83
CA TYR A 73 -22.55 0.15 -5.23
C TYR A 73 -22.48 0.23 -6.77
N GLU A 74 -23.18 1.21 -7.33
CA GLU A 74 -23.17 1.52 -8.75
C GLU A 74 -21.77 2.03 -9.16
N GLN A 75 -21.10 1.27 -10.03
CA GLN A 75 -19.86 1.70 -10.69
C GLN A 75 -20.24 2.38 -12.00
N THR A 76 -20.41 3.70 -11.95
CA THR A 76 -20.64 4.55 -13.11
C THR A 76 -19.35 4.77 -13.91
N GLY A 77 -19.41 4.54 -15.23
CA GLY A 77 -18.58 5.25 -16.21
C GLY A 77 -17.50 4.44 -16.89
N GLY A 78 -17.89 3.65 -17.89
CA GLY A 78 -16.97 3.07 -18.86
C GLY A 78 -16.50 4.11 -19.88
N TYR A 79 -15.18 4.16 -20.11
CA TYR A 79 -14.62 4.64 -21.37
C TYR A 79 -13.91 3.48 -22.05
N GLN A 80 -14.57 2.96 -23.08
CA GLN A 80 -14.02 1.96 -23.99
C GLN A 80 -13.24 2.72 -25.08
N SER A 81 -11.91 2.67 -25.05
CA SER A 81 -11.08 3.22 -26.13
C SER A 81 -10.81 2.15 -27.20
N PRO A 82 -11.13 2.37 -28.48
CA PRO A 82 -11.09 1.33 -29.52
C PRO A 82 -9.80 1.33 -30.36
N TYR A 83 -8.63 1.59 -29.77
CA TYR A 83 -7.36 1.57 -30.51
C TYR A 83 -6.33 0.68 -29.81
N GLY A 84 -6.10 -0.47 -30.42
CA GLY A 84 -5.08 -1.43 -30.02
C GLY A 84 -3.69 -0.97 -30.43
N TYR A 85 -2.82 -0.82 -29.43
CA TYR A 85 -1.38 -0.97 -29.57
C TYR A 85 -0.93 -2.00 -28.53
N GLY A 86 -0.14 -2.97 -28.98
CA GLY A 86 0.26 -4.14 -28.20
C GLY A 86 0.81 -3.78 -26.83
N GLN A 87 0.19 -4.34 -25.80
CA GLN A 87 0.69 -4.30 -24.44
C GLN A 87 2.02 -5.07 -24.38
N PRO A 88 3.13 -4.50 -23.88
CA PRO A 88 4.26 -5.30 -23.43
C PRO A 88 3.79 -6.20 -22.27
N PRO A 89 4.43 -7.36 -22.04
CA PRO A 89 3.94 -8.35 -21.09
C PRO A 89 3.91 -7.77 -19.67
N HIS A 90 2.71 -7.34 -19.26
CA HIS A 90 2.37 -6.92 -17.92
C HIS A 90 2.21 -8.17 -17.04
N GLY A 91 3.26 -8.53 -16.31
CA GLY A 91 3.23 -9.68 -15.42
C GLY A 91 4.37 -9.66 -14.41
N ALA A 92 4.39 -8.67 -13.51
CA ALA A 92 5.24 -8.75 -12.31
C ALA A 92 4.84 -7.75 -11.20
N TYR A 93 4.16 -6.65 -11.52
CA TYR A 93 3.86 -5.60 -10.55
C TYR A 93 2.36 -5.51 -10.34
N GLY A 94 1.91 -5.60 -9.08
CA GLY A 94 0.53 -5.31 -8.70
C GLY A 94 0.10 -3.90 -9.18
N PRO A 95 -1.19 -3.55 -9.06
CA PRO A 95 -1.70 -2.28 -9.56
C PRO A 95 -0.87 -1.12 -9.00
N SER A 96 -0.05 -0.51 -9.87
CA SER A 96 0.86 0.56 -9.47
C SER A 96 0.09 1.87 -9.41
N SER A 97 0.69 2.86 -8.74
CA SER A 97 0.23 4.26 -8.81
C SER A 97 0.02 4.75 -10.25
N ALA A 98 0.71 4.17 -11.24
CA ALA A 98 0.53 4.48 -12.66
C ALA A 98 -0.85 4.05 -13.21
N THR A 99 -1.48 3.05 -12.61
CA THR A 99 -2.74 2.45 -13.11
C THR A 99 -3.96 2.91 -12.32
N THR A 100 -3.82 3.14 -11.01
CA THR A 100 -4.95 3.45 -10.11
C THR A 100 -4.99 4.89 -9.62
N GLY A 101 -3.91 5.66 -9.86
CA GLY A 101 -3.73 7.00 -9.29
C GLY A 101 -3.48 7.02 -7.78
N GLN A 102 -3.46 5.86 -7.11
CA GLN A 102 -3.20 5.72 -5.69
C GLN A 102 -2.02 4.77 -5.47
N PRO A 103 -1.01 5.16 -4.67
CA PRO A 103 0.12 4.28 -4.42
C PRO A 103 -0.32 3.08 -3.57
N SER A 104 0.12 1.90 -3.97
CA SER A 104 -0.02 0.64 -3.24
C SER A 104 0.73 0.65 -1.91
N ALA A 105 0.45 -0.31 -1.03
CA ALA A 105 1.14 -0.45 0.25
C ALA A 105 2.65 -0.63 0.09
N GLU A 106 3.08 -1.41 -0.92
CA GLU A 106 4.50 -1.63 -1.23
C GLU A 106 5.17 -0.32 -1.68
N GLU A 107 4.53 0.44 -2.58
CA GLU A 107 5.05 1.73 -3.04
C GLU A 107 5.18 2.73 -1.88
N ARG A 108 4.19 2.79 -0.99
CA ARG A 108 4.23 3.63 0.22
C ARG A 108 5.37 3.24 1.15
N GLN A 109 5.58 1.94 1.35
CA GLN A 109 6.66 1.45 2.19
C GLN A 109 8.04 1.73 1.58
N MET A 110 8.21 1.54 0.28
CA MET A 110 9.46 1.86 -0.42
C MET A 110 9.76 3.37 -0.39
N ALA A 111 8.75 4.21 -0.60
CA ALA A 111 8.90 5.66 -0.50
C ALA A 111 9.26 6.08 0.94
N MET A 112 8.60 5.52 1.95
CA MET A 112 8.95 5.75 3.36
C MET A 112 10.41 5.39 3.63
N PHE A 113 10.89 4.24 3.15
CA PHE A 113 12.28 3.84 3.31
C PHE A 113 13.26 4.78 2.62
N ALA A 114 12.91 5.36 1.47
CA ALA A 114 13.76 6.36 0.83
C ALA A 114 13.97 7.59 1.73
N HIS A 115 12.92 8.07 2.39
CA HIS A 115 12.99 9.25 3.27
C HIS A 115 13.67 8.95 4.61
N VAL A 116 13.18 7.95 5.36
CA VAL A 116 13.72 7.59 6.69
C VAL A 116 15.14 7.07 6.55
N GLY A 117 15.34 6.19 5.57
CA GLY A 117 16.64 5.66 5.21
C GLY A 117 17.61 6.74 4.77
N GLY A 118 17.13 7.75 4.03
CA GLY A 118 17.88 8.95 3.72
C GLY A 118 18.38 9.67 4.97
N GLY A 119 17.48 9.90 5.94
CA GLY A 119 17.82 10.60 7.18
C GLY A 119 18.87 9.90 8.05
N ILE A 120 18.98 8.57 7.98
CA ILE A 120 19.88 7.75 8.82
C ILE A 120 21.16 7.37 8.06
N LEU A 121 21.03 6.91 6.81
CA LEU A 121 22.11 6.36 5.99
C LEU A 121 22.63 7.35 4.93
N GLY A 122 22.08 8.56 4.89
CA GLY A 122 22.44 9.59 3.91
C GLY A 122 21.89 9.31 2.52
N TRP A 123 22.54 9.85 1.49
CA TRP A 123 22.04 9.85 0.10
C TRP A 123 22.06 8.46 -0.58
N ILE A 124 22.78 7.49 -0.04
CA ILE A 124 22.97 6.17 -0.69
C ILE A 124 21.65 5.40 -0.79
N LEU A 125 20.90 5.31 0.31
CA LEU A 125 19.66 4.53 0.33
C LEU A 125 18.57 5.10 -0.60
N PRO A 126 18.25 6.41 -0.60
CA PRO A 126 17.30 6.95 -1.57
C PRO A 126 17.81 6.84 -3.01
N LEU A 127 19.12 6.89 -3.27
CA LEU A 127 19.67 6.64 -4.61
C LEU A 127 19.41 5.21 -5.08
N ILE A 128 19.67 4.21 -4.24
CA ILE A 128 19.43 2.81 -4.57
C ILE A 128 17.95 2.60 -4.88
N ILE A 129 17.06 3.09 -4.01
CA ILE A 129 15.61 2.97 -4.20
C ILE A 129 15.19 3.68 -5.49
N PHE A 130 15.72 4.88 -5.76
CA PHE A 130 15.46 5.60 -7.00
C PHE A 130 15.87 4.75 -8.21
N LEU A 131 17.10 4.23 -8.26
CA LEU A 131 17.59 3.48 -9.42
C LEU A 131 16.83 2.17 -9.66
N VAL A 132 16.44 1.47 -8.60
CA VAL A 132 15.72 0.19 -8.70
C VAL A 132 14.25 0.41 -9.07
N LYS A 133 13.57 1.39 -8.45
CA LYS A 133 12.12 1.56 -8.58
C LYS A 133 11.68 2.66 -9.56
N LYS A 134 12.61 3.43 -10.15
CA LYS A 134 12.27 4.58 -11.03
C LYS A 134 11.38 4.23 -12.22
N ASP A 135 11.54 3.04 -12.79
CA ASP A 135 10.80 2.62 -13.99
C ASP A 135 9.54 1.82 -13.64
N GLU A 136 9.39 1.39 -12.38
CA GLU A 136 8.28 0.57 -11.90
C GLU A 136 7.14 1.40 -11.32
N SER A 137 7.47 2.46 -10.58
CA SER A 137 6.49 3.25 -9.81
C SER A 137 6.73 4.76 -9.94
N PRO A 138 5.80 5.51 -10.55
CA PRO A 138 5.86 6.97 -10.58
C PRO A 138 5.91 7.60 -9.19
N PHE A 139 5.17 7.03 -8.23
CA PHE A 139 5.17 7.51 -6.84
C PHE A 139 6.53 7.30 -6.17
N VAL A 140 7.05 6.07 -6.19
CA VAL A 140 8.35 5.76 -5.56
C VAL A 140 9.46 6.54 -6.24
N ARG A 141 9.45 6.64 -7.58
CA ARG A 141 10.40 7.47 -8.33
C ARG A 141 10.43 8.89 -7.79
N ASN A 142 9.26 9.53 -7.65
CA ASN A 142 9.17 10.90 -7.20
C ASN A 142 9.66 11.05 -5.76
N GLN A 143 9.16 10.23 -4.83
CA GLN A 143 9.51 10.32 -3.42
C GLN A 143 10.99 10.00 -3.19
N ALA A 144 11.54 9.00 -3.88
CA ALA A 144 12.96 8.69 -3.82
C ALA A 144 13.82 9.81 -4.42
N ALA A 145 13.40 10.45 -5.52
CA ALA A 145 14.09 11.63 -6.04
C ALA A 145 14.04 12.83 -5.08
N GLN A 146 12.89 13.06 -4.43
CA GLN A 146 12.75 14.11 -3.42
C GLN A 146 13.68 13.87 -2.22
N ALA A 147 13.72 12.64 -1.70
CA ALA A 147 14.61 12.23 -0.63
C ALA A 147 16.09 12.36 -1.04
N LEU A 148 16.45 11.90 -2.23
CA LEU A 148 17.82 11.97 -2.76
C LEU A 148 18.29 13.41 -2.88
N ASN A 149 17.49 14.27 -3.51
CA ASN A 149 17.83 15.69 -3.68
C ASN A 149 18.01 16.40 -2.32
N PHE A 150 17.15 16.10 -1.34
CA PHE A 150 17.30 16.63 0.01
C PHE A 150 18.60 16.12 0.68
N GLN A 151 18.93 14.84 0.55
CA GLN A 151 20.18 14.31 1.11
C GLN A 151 21.43 14.90 0.46
N LEU A 152 21.39 15.20 -0.84
CA LEU A 152 22.46 15.92 -1.52
C LEU A 152 22.60 17.36 -0.99
N LEU A 153 21.49 18.03 -0.66
CA LEU A 153 21.53 19.35 0.00
C LEU A 153 22.16 19.26 1.40
N ILE A 154 21.76 18.26 2.21
CA ILE A 154 22.36 18.00 3.53
C ILE A 154 23.86 17.71 3.40
N MET A 155 24.27 16.93 2.41
CA MET A 155 25.69 16.63 2.14
C MET A 155 26.49 17.92 1.88
N ILE A 156 25.96 18.85 1.08
CA ILE A 156 26.59 20.15 0.87
C ILE A 156 26.68 20.92 2.20
N GLY A 157 25.62 20.89 3.02
CA GLY A 157 25.63 21.46 4.36
C GLY A 157 26.76 20.91 5.24
N TYR A 158 27.04 19.60 5.17
CA TYR A 158 28.18 19.00 5.87
C TYR A 158 29.54 19.46 5.32
N VAL A 159 29.69 19.59 4.00
CA VAL A 159 30.94 20.10 3.38
C VAL A 159 31.18 21.57 3.79
N VAL A 160 30.16 22.41 3.77
CA VAL A 160 30.29 23.80 4.23
C VAL A 160 30.60 23.84 5.73
N SER A 161 29.93 23.01 6.53
CA SER A 161 30.16 22.93 7.97
C SER A 161 31.58 22.48 8.31
N SER A 162 32.17 21.54 7.56
CA SER A 162 33.55 21.09 7.81
C SER A 162 34.58 22.19 7.57
N ILE A 163 34.37 23.06 6.58
CA ILE A 163 35.20 24.25 6.35
C ILE A 163 35.03 25.24 7.53
N LEU A 164 33.80 25.45 7.99
CA LEU A 164 33.48 26.34 9.12
C LEU A 164 33.97 25.80 10.49
N MET A 165 34.39 24.54 10.59
CA MET A 165 34.96 24.00 11.84
C MET A 165 36.27 24.70 12.21
N ILE A 166 37.01 25.27 11.25
CA ILE A 166 38.22 26.06 11.50
C ILE A 166 37.95 27.22 12.47
N VAL A 167 36.74 27.80 12.40
CA VAL A 167 36.28 28.89 13.28
C VAL A 167 35.27 28.43 14.33
N ILE A 168 35.24 27.13 14.65
CA ILE A 168 34.40 26.47 15.67
C ILE A 168 32.89 26.44 15.36
N ILE A 169 32.33 27.42 14.64
CA ILE A 169 30.90 27.48 14.32
C ILE A 169 30.43 26.27 13.49
N GLY A 170 31.34 25.63 12.75
CA GLY A 170 31.04 24.44 11.95
C GLY A 170 30.49 23.27 12.75
N PHE A 171 30.84 23.12 14.04
CA PHE A 171 30.26 22.07 14.88
C PHE A 171 28.76 22.26 15.10
N LEU A 172 28.33 23.50 15.34
CA LEU A 172 26.92 23.83 15.52
C LEU A 172 26.13 23.63 14.22
N THR A 173 26.65 24.12 13.08
CA THR A 173 25.96 23.97 11.80
C THR A 173 25.89 22.51 11.36
N TRP A 174 26.95 21.72 11.62
CA TRP A 174 26.95 20.29 11.36
C TRP A 174 25.86 19.57 12.15
N PHE A 175 25.73 19.89 13.45
CA PHE A 175 24.69 19.30 14.31
C PHE A 175 23.28 19.69 13.83
N ILE A 176 23.06 20.93 13.41
CA ILE A 176 21.79 21.38 12.84
C ILE A 176 21.46 20.60 11.56
N CYS A 177 22.42 20.43 10.64
CA CYS A 177 22.24 19.62 9.43
C CYS A 177 21.86 18.17 9.78
N TRP A 178 22.51 17.57 10.78
CA TRP A 178 22.21 16.21 11.22
C TRP A 178 20.79 16.07 11.79
N VAL A 179 20.37 17.00 12.66
CA VAL A 179 19.00 17.03 13.20
C VAL A 179 17.98 17.23 12.07
N ALA A 180 18.23 18.17 11.15
CA ALA A 180 17.35 18.44 10.02
C ALA A 180 17.20 17.21 9.11
N ALA A 181 18.29 16.48 8.84
CA ALA A 181 18.28 15.27 8.03
C ALA A 181 17.36 14.20 8.61
N ILE A 182 17.43 13.97 9.93
CA ILE A 182 16.61 12.99 10.63
C ILE A 182 15.16 13.44 10.70
N VAL A 183 14.89 14.66 11.20
CA VAL A 183 13.52 15.14 11.45
C VAL A 183 12.75 15.24 10.13
N LEU A 184 13.31 15.88 9.11
CA LEU A 184 12.64 16.00 7.82
C LEU A 184 12.59 14.65 7.09
N GLY A 185 13.58 13.77 7.29
CA GLY A 185 13.54 12.39 6.82
C GLY A 185 12.36 11.59 7.39
N VAL A 186 12.12 11.70 8.70
CA VAL A 186 10.97 11.05 9.36
C VAL A 186 9.64 11.65 8.91
N ILE A 187 9.53 12.99 8.84
CA ILE A 187 8.30 13.65 8.37
C ILE A 187 7.98 13.23 6.93
N GLY A 188 8.96 13.27 6.04
CA GLY A 188 8.79 12.80 4.67
C GLY A 188 8.42 11.32 4.60
N GLY A 189 9.03 10.49 5.45
CA GLY A 189 8.70 9.07 5.54
C GLY A 189 7.26 8.80 5.97
N VAL A 190 6.78 9.51 7.00
CA VAL A 190 5.40 9.39 7.50
C VAL A 190 4.40 9.88 6.44
N ALA A 191 4.67 10.99 5.77
CA ALA A 191 3.82 11.49 4.69
C ALA A 191 3.78 10.51 3.50
N ALA A 192 4.93 10.00 3.07
CA ALA A 192 5.01 9.00 2.02
C ALA A 192 4.29 7.70 2.37
N ASN A 193 4.36 7.26 3.63
CA ASN A 193 3.63 6.08 4.12
C ASN A 193 2.10 6.27 4.03
N ARG A 194 1.60 7.51 4.20
CA ARG A 194 0.19 7.86 3.98
C ARG A 194 -0.20 7.90 2.50
N GLY A 195 0.77 7.80 1.59
CA GLY A 195 0.55 7.94 0.14
C GLY A 195 0.54 9.40 -0.31
N GLU A 196 0.98 10.34 0.52
CA GLU A 196 1.06 11.75 0.17
C GLU A 196 2.32 12.03 -0.66
N TRP A 197 2.19 12.94 -1.63
CA TRP A 197 3.32 13.39 -2.46
C TRP A 197 4.13 14.43 -1.69
N TYR A 198 4.99 13.97 -0.79
CA TYR A 198 5.78 14.86 0.06
C TYR A 198 6.81 15.64 -0.75
N ARG A 199 6.96 16.93 -0.40
CA ARG A 199 8.02 17.82 -0.88
C ARG A 199 8.71 18.46 0.32
N TYR A 200 10.03 18.37 0.34
CA TYR A 200 10.82 19.03 1.37
C TYR A 200 10.67 20.57 1.26
N PRO A 201 10.64 21.30 2.39
CA PRO A 201 10.59 22.76 2.39
C PRO A 201 11.77 23.40 1.63
N PHE A 202 12.93 22.75 1.70
CA PHE A 202 14.13 23.10 0.95
C PHE A 202 14.48 21.92 0.04
N ASN A 203 14.22 22.07 -1.26
CA ASN A 203 14.57 21.05 -2.25
C ASN A 203 15.16 21.67 -3.53
N VAL A 204 16.22 21.05 -4.04
CA VAL A 204 16.81 21.38 -5.34
C VAL A 204 16.55 20.22 -6.30
N SER A 205 15.86 20.47 -7.41
CA SER A 205 15.39 19.42 -8.33
C SER A 205 16.47 18.90 -9.30
N TRP A 206 17.57 18.35 -8.76
CA TRP A 206 18.65 17.74 -9.58
C TRP A 206 18.20 16.44 -10.24
N VAL A 207 17.62 15.54 -9.48
CA VAL A 207 17.07 14.26 -9.97
C VAL A 207 15.56 14.37 -10.18
N LYS A 208 15.04 13.77 -11.26
CA LYS A 208 13.64 13.81 -11.71
C LYS A 208 13.09 12.43 -12.03
#